data_AF-A0A7X7E7Q3-F1
#
_entry.id   AF-A0A7X7E7Q3-F1
#
_cell.length_a   1.000
_cell.length_b   1.000
_cell.length_c   1.000
_cell.angle_alpha   90.00
_cell.angle_beta   90.00
_cell.angle_gamma   90.00
#
_symmetry.space_group_name_H-M   'P 1'
#
loop_
_entity.id
_entity.type
_entity.pdbx_description
1 polymer ?
#
loop_
_entity_poly.entity_id
_entity_poly.type
_entity_poly.pdbx_seq_one_letter_code
_entity_poly.pdbx_strand_id
1 'polypeptide(L)'
;MTATIPAIVERRAIRKYLPQPVPEDLIREILAEARWAPSATNTQTTYAYVLSGETLSKFKADLREYAMEEVPESSDLGPRVPLPELFQARQDELFRTRMQFIQAEEAKLGIKPPDQPVSLPVAMADIFGAPVVVVLAIPRDIGLPYGCFDAGMYAQSLALVAHARGLGTCITGSNVRYPNL
;
A
#
# COMPACT_ATOMS: atom_id res chain seq x y z
N MET A 1 0.61 24.25 15.59
CA MET A 1 0.19 22.90 16.08
C MET A 1 -1.24 22.60 15.62
N THR A 2 -1.48 22.53 14.31
CA THR A 2 -2.82 22.36 13.72
C THR A 2 -2.85 21.36 12.55
N ALA A 3 -1.74 20.70 12.23
CA ALA A 3 -1.59 19.88 11.03
C ALA A 3 -2.09 18.42 11.17
N THR A 4 -2.30 17.91 12.39
CA THR A 4 -2.66 16.50 12.61
C THR A 4 -4.04 16.14 12.06
N ILE A 5 -5.07 16.95 12.36
CA ILE A 5 -6.43 16.72 11.87
C ILE A 5 -6.47 16.79 10.33
N PRO A 6 -5.94 17.85 9.68
CA PRO A 6 -5.79 17.90 8.23
C PRO A 6 -5.14 16.63 7.66
N ALA A 7 -4.00 16.19 8.21
CA ALA A 7 -3.33 15.00 7.70
C ALA A 7 -4.20 13.72 7.78
N ILE A 8 -4.97 13.57 8.85
CA ILE A 8 -5.90 12.44 9.01
C ILE A 8 -7.03 12.50 7.99
N VAL A 9 -7.64 13.67 7.81
CA VAL A 9 -8.86 13.82 6.99
C VAL A 9 -8.58 14.03 5.51
N GLU A 10 -7.38 14.45 5.12
CA GLU A 10 -7.00 14.77 3.74
C GLU A 10 -6.19 13.67 3.07
N ARG A 11 -5.43 12.85 3.83
CA ARG A 11 -4.70 11.72 3.24
C ARG A 11 -5.68 10.78 2.52
N ARG A 12 -5.34 10.43 1.28
CA ARG A 12 -6.09 9.48 0.43
C ARG A 12 -5.17 8.36 -0.02
N ALA A 13 -5.77 7.25 -0.44
CA ALA A 13 -5.04 6.18 -1.14
C ALA A 13 -4.74 6.63 -2.57
N ILE A 14 -3.52 7.12 -2.81
CA ILE A 14 -3.07 7.59 -4.12
C ILE A 14 -2.74 6.40 -5.02
N ARG A 15 -3.34 6.37 -6.22
CA ARG A 15 -3.24 5.25 -7.18
C ARG A 15 -2.76 5.67 -8.57
N LYS A 16 -2.06 6.80 -8.63
CA LYS A 16 -1.32 7.25 -9.80
C LYS A 16 -0.23 8.18 -9.29
N TYR A 17 1.02 7.73 -9.36
CA TYR A 17 2.17 8.49 -8.90
C TYR A 17 2.89 9.12 -10.08
N LEU A 18 3.57 10.23 -9.81
CA LEU A 18 4.49 10.80 -10.77
C LEU A 18 5.84 10.06 -10.69
N PRO A 19 6.65 10.06 -11.76
CA PRO A 19 7.91 9.33 -11.80
C PRO A 19 9.04 10.00 -11.01
N GLN A 20 8.82 11.18 -10.40
CA GLN A 20 9.88 11.87 -9.66
C GLN A 20 10.30 11.04 -8.43
N PRO A 21 11.60 10.76 -8.27
CA PRO A 21 12.08 10.05 -7.11
C PRO A 21 11.88 10.89 -5.83
N VAL A 22 11.64 10.20 -4.71
CA VAL A 22 11.64 10.84 -3.40
C VAL A 22 13.09 10.88 -2.89
N PRO A 23 13.61 12.03 -2.43
CA PRO A 23 14.96 12.11 -1.87
C PRO A 23 15.17 11.13 -0.71
N GLU A 24 16.32 10.48 -0.66
CA GLU A 24 16.63 9.47 0.36
C GLU A 24 16.54 10.03 1.79
N ASP A 25 17.10 11.22 2.01
CA ASP A 25 17.05 11.90 3.31
C ASP A 25 15.61 12.14 3.77
N LEU A 26 14.72 12.53 2.84
CA LEU A 26 13.29 12.71 3.15
C LEU A 26 12.64 11.38 3.54
N ILE A 27 12.96 10.28 2.87
CA ILE A 27 12.47 8.94 3.25
C ILE A 27 12.95 8.59 4.66
N ARG A 28 14.23 8.82 4.97
CA ARG A 28 14.82 8.54 6.29
C ARG A 28 14.16 9.37 7.38
N GLU A 29 13.91 10.66 7.14
CA GLU A 29 13.19 11.53 8.07
C GLU A 29 11.76 11.02 8.32
N ILE A 30 11.02 10.66 7.27
CA ILE A 30 9.66 10.12 7.41
C ILE A 30 9.66 8.85 8.26
N LEU A 31 10.59 7.93 8.03
CA LEU A 31 10.73 6.70 8.82
C LEU A 31 11.10 7.00 10.28
N ALA A 32 12.00 7.95 10.51
CA ALA A 32 12.45 8.38 11.85
C ALA A 32 11.35 9.10 12.65
N GLU A 33 10.40 9.75 12.00
CA GLU A 33 9.22 10.31 12.65
C GLU A 33 8.13 9.25 12.85
N ALA A 34 7.90 8.39 11.85
CA ALA A 34 6.87 7.34 11.92
C ALA A 34 7.15 6.28 13.00
N ARG A 35 8.42 6.02 13.34
CA ARG A 35 8.82 5.04 14.37
C ARG A 35 8.39 5.39 15.79
N TRP A 36 7.89 6.61 16.01
CA TRP A 36 7.24 6.98 17.26
C TRP A 36 5.84 6.40 17.42
N ALA A 37 5.34 5.66 16.41
CA ALA A 37 4.16 4.82 16.58
C ALA A 37 4.33 3.90 17.81
N PRO A 38 3.30 3.79 18.67
CA PRO A 38 3.37 2.89 19.81
C PRO A 38 3.35 1.43 19.35
N SER A 39 3.76 0.54 20.23
CA SER A 39 3.62 -0.92 20.08
C SER A 39 3.27 -1.53 21.43
N ALA A 40 2.59 -2.68 21.43
CA ALA A 40 2.31 -3.40 22.67
C ALA A 40 3.64 -3.65 23.42
N THR A 41 3.66 -3.30 24.71
CA THR A 41 4.84 -3.37 25.59
C THR A 41 6.12 -2.73 25.01
N ASN A 42 5.97 -1.80 24.07
CA ASN A 42 7.06 -1.12 23.36
C ASN A 42 8.00 -2.05 22.57
N THR A 43 7.49 -3.19 22.08
CA THR A 43 8.28 -4.21 21.37
C THR A 43 8.89 -3.74 20.05
N GLN A 44 8.27 -2.75 19.38
CA GLN A 44 8.77 -2.15 18.14
C GLN A 44 9.14 -3.20 17.07
N THR A 45 8.31 -4.24 16.93
CA THR A 45 8.60 -5.41 16.11
C THR A 45 8.45 -5.19 14.60
N THR A 46 8.07 -3.98 14.16
CA THR A 46 7.88 -3.67 12.73
C THR A 46 9.21 -3.28 12.08
N TYR A 47 9.59 -4.01 11.03
CA TYR A 47 10.72 -3.70 10.17
C TYR A 47 10.23 -3.05 8.87
N ALA A 48 10.91 -2.00 8.41
CA ALA A 48 10.59 -1.31 7.17
C ALA A 48 11.73 -1.49 6.16
N TYR A 49 11.40 -2.09 5.01
CA TYR A 49 12.32 -2.25 3.87
C TYR A 49 11.90 -1.29 2.77
N VAL A 50 12.82 -0.43 2.33
CA VAL A 50 12.58 0.57 1.29
C VAL A 50 13.08 0.04 -0.03
N LEU A 51 12.21 -0.02 -1.03
CA LEU A 51 12.53 -0.39 -2.41
C LEU A 51 12.40 0.86 -3.28
N SER A 52 13.45 1.19 -4.01
CA SER A 52 13.50 2.28 -5.00
C SER A 52 14.47 1.93 -6.13
N GLY A 53 14.45 2.70 -7.21
CA GLY A 53 15.39 2.52 -8.32
C GLY A 53 15.32 1.11 -8.92
N GLU A 54 16.49 0.51 -9.18
CA GLU A 54 16.61 -0.80 -9.83
C GLU A 54 15.93 -1.93 -9.03
N THR A 55 16.07 -1.95 -7.70
CA THR A 55 15.43 -2.96 -6.85
C THR A 55 13.91 -2.92 -6.97
N LEU A 56 13.31 -1.72 -6.99
CA LEU A 56 11.87 -1.58 -7.19
C LEU A 56 11.45 -1.98 -8.60
N SER A 57 12.22 -1.61 -9.62
CA SER A 57 11.95 -2.00 -11.01
C SER A 57 11.94 -3.51 -11.17
N LYS A 58 12.92 -4.20 -10.58
CA LYS A 58 12.98 -5.67 -10.58
C LYS A 58 11.78 -6.27 -9.83
N PHE A 59 11.49 -5.79 -8.62
CA PHE A 59 10.35 -6.26 -7.84
C PHE A 59 9.01 -6.14 -8.59
N LYS A 60 8.78 -5.02 -9.30
CA LYS A 60 7.58 -4.84 -10.14
C LYS A 60 7.54 -5.80 -11.34
N ALA A 61 8.70 -6.06 -11.97
CA ALA A 61 8.80 -6.99 -13.08
C ALA A 61 8.49 -8.43 -12.64
N ASP A 62 9.08 -8.87 -11.53
CA ASP A 62 8.86 -10.21 -10.97
C ASP A 62 7.38 -10.37 -10.54
N LEU A 63 6.77 -9.35 -9.90
CA LEU A 63 5.34 -9.35 -9.59
C LEU A 63 4.46 -9.47 -10.84
N ARG A 64 4.88 -8.84 -11.94
CA ARG A 64 4.15 -8.87 -13.20
C ARG A 64 4.23 -10.25 -13.84
N GLU A 65 5.42 -10.85 -13.85
CA GLU A 65 5.64 -12.21 -14.34
C GLU A 65 4.77 -13.21 -13.57
N TYR A 66 4.82 -13.18 -12.23
CA TYR A 66 4.02 -14.07 -11.39
C TYR A 66 2.51 -13.87 -11.61
N ALA A 67 2.07 -12.64 -11.86
CA ALA A 67 0.69 -12.33 -12.19
C ALA A 67 0.26 -12.83 -13.58
N MET A 68 1.18 -12.86 -14.56
CA MET A 68 0.91 -13.37 -15.91
C MET A 68 0.92 -14.90 -15.96
N GLU A 69 1.75 -15.54 -15.14
CA GLU A 69 1.83 -17.00 -15.00
C GLU A 69 0.81 -17.58 -14.00
N GLU A 70 -0.02 -16.73 -13.38
CA GLU A 70 -1.01 -17.11 -12.37
C GLU A 70 -0.41 -17.91 -11.20
N VAL A 71 0.82 -17.55 -10.79
CA VAL A 71 1.51 -18.20 -9.67
C VAL A 71 0.65 -18.12 -8.40
N PRO A 72 0.33 -19.25 -7.74
CA PRO A 72 -0.48 -19.27 -6.53
C PRO A 72 0.12 -18.41 -5.40
N GLU A 73 -0.73 -17.64 -4.72
CA GLU A 73 -0.32 -16.83 -3.57
C GLU A 73 0.25 -17.72 -2.45
N SER A 74 1.35 -17.28 -1.84
CA SER A 74 2.02 -17.97 -0.71
C SER A 74 2.28 -17.00 0.45
N SER A 75 1.32 -16.11 0.71
CA SER A 75 1.42 -15.03 1.70
C SER A 75 1.79 -15.52 3.10
N ASP A 76 2.76 -14.85 3.73
CA ASP A 76 3.13 -15.04 5.13
C ASP A 76 2.01 -14.64 6.12
N LEU A 77 1.00 -13.90 5.65
CA LEU A 77 -0.17 -13.50 6.46
C LEU A 77 -1.26 -14.59 6.51
N GLY A 78 -1.01 -15.73 5.88
CA GLY A 78 -1.98 -16.82 5.78
C GLY A 78 -2.99 -16.65 4.64
N PRO A 79 -3.91 -17.61 4.50
CA PRO A 79 -4.92 -17.59 3.44
C PRO A 79 -5.91 -16.44 3.64
N ARG A 80 -6.46 -15.94 2.52
CA ARG A 80 -7.58 -14.99 2.57
C ARG A 80 -8.79 -15.67 3.21
N VAL A 81 -9.24 -15.14 4.34
CA VAL A 81 -10.50 -15.53 4.97
C VAL A 81 -11.62 -14.70 4.32
N PRO A 82 -12.71 -15.32 3.81
CA PRO A 82 -13.85 -14.58 3.30
C PRO A 82 -14.43 -13.64 4.36
N LEU A 83 -14.81 -12.43 3.93
CA LEU A 83 -15.50 -11.50 4.82
C LEU A 83 -16.89 -12.09 5.18
N PRO A 84 -17.33 -11.95 6.45
CA PRO A 84 -18.74 -12.21 6.78
C PRO A 84 -19.66 -11.38 5.87
N GLU A 85 -20.84 -11.93 5.54
CA GLU A 85 -21.77 -11.39 4.53
C GLU A 85 -22.03 -9.89 4.68
N LEU A 86 -22.28 -9.42 5.91
CA LEU A 86 -22.51 -8.00 6.21
C LEU A 86 -21.34 -7.11 5.76
N PHE A 87 -20.11 -7.55 6.00
CA PHE A 87 -18.91 -6.78 5.65
C PHE A 87 -18.58 -6.90 4.16
N GLN A 88 -18.90 -8.03 3.52
CA GLN A 88 -18.81 -8.18 2.06
C GLN A 88 -19.78 -7.20 1.37
N ALA A 89 -21.04 -7.17 1.79
CA ALA A 89 -22.03 -6.24 1.24
C ALA A 89 -21.60 -4.77 1.39
N ARG A 90 -21.03 -4.41 2.53
CA ARG A 90 -20.48 -3.06 2.76
C ARG A 90 -19.29 -2.76 1.85
N GLN A 91 -18.37 -3.72 1.66
CA GLN A 91 -17.24 -3.57 0.75
C GLN A 91 -17.73 -3.33 -0.69
N ASP A 92 -18.70 -4.12 -1.16
CA ASP A 92 -19.24 -4.04 -2.51
C ASP A 92 -19.96 -2.71 -2.74
N GLU A 93 -20.72 -2.24 -1.74
CA GLU A 93 -21.37 -0.92 -1.75
C GLU A 93 -20.35 0.21 -1.92
N LEU A 94 -19.35 0.25 -1.04
CA LEU A 94 -18.32 1.30 -1.06
C LEU A 94 -17.48 1.24 -2.35
N PHE A 95 -17.18 0.05 -2.83
CA PHE A 95 -16.46 -0.14 -4.10
C PHE A 95 -17.28 0.41 -5.27
N ARG A 96 -18.57 0.08 -5.35
CA ARG A 96 -19.48 0.56 -6.40
C ARG A 96 -19.58 2.08 -6.38
N THR A 97 -19.81 2.68 -5.22
CA THR A 97 -19.86 4.14 -5.06
C THR A 97 -18.56 4.79 -5.52
N ARG A 98 -17.39 4.25 -5.10
CA ARG A 98 -16.08 4.76 -5.55
C ARG A 98 -15.92 4.68 -7.06
N MET A 99 -16.30 3.55 -7.68
CA MET A 99 -16.16 3.37 -9.12
C MET A 99 -17.06 4.33 -9.92
N GLN A 100 -18.27 4.63 -9.43
CA GLN A 100 -19.13 5.64 -10.04
C GLN A 100 -18.48 7.03 -10.04
N PHE A 101 -17.88 7.44 -8.91
CA PHE A 101 -17.14 8.70 -8.85
C PHE A 101 -15.94 8.72 -9.80
N ILE A 102 -15.13 7.65 -9.82
CA ILE A 102 -13.97 7.55 -10.72
C ILE A 102 -14.42 7.66 -12.18
N GLN A 103 -15.42 6.89 -12.59
CA GLN A 103 -15.93 6.91 -13.97
C GLN A 103 -16.47 8.29 -14.36
N ALA A 104 -17.17 8.97 -13.44
CA ALA A 104 -17.67 10.32 -13.69
C ALA A 104 -16.54 11.34 -13.86
N GLU A 105 -15.48 11.26 -13.05
CA GLU A 105 -14.30 12.15 -13.19
C GLU A 105 -13.47 11.82 -14.42
N GLU A 106 -13.24 10.54 -14.73
CA GLU A 106 -12.56 10.10 -15.95
C GLU A 106 -13.30 10.58 -17.21
N ALA A 107 -14.63 10.52 -17.23
CA ALA A 107 -15.44 11.05 -18.32
C ALA A 107 -15.26 12.56 -18.51
N LYS A 108 -15.18 13.35 -17.42
CA LYS A 108 -14.91 14.80 -17.50
C LYS A 108 -13.53 15.10 -18.06
N LEU A 109 -12.55 14.24 -17.77
CA LEU A 109 -11.16 14.37 -18.21
C LEU A 109 -10.90 13.74 -19.59
N GLY A 110 -11.90 13.09 -20.20
CA GLY A 110 -11.74 12.35 -21.45
C GLY A 110 -10.82 11.14 -21.34
N ILE A 111 -10.59 10.62 -20.13
CA ILE A 111 -9.80 9.40 -19.90
C ILE A 111 -10.65 8.23 -20.36
N LYS A 112 -10.12 7.47 -21.32
CA LYS A 112 -10.77 6.27 -21.84
C LYS A 112 -10.13 5.03 -21.21
N PRO A 113 -10.90 3.95 -21.00
CA PRO A 113 -10.34 2.64 -20.70
C PRO A 113 -9.31 2.25 -21.78
N PRO A 114 -8.28 1.46 -21.42
CA PRO A 114 -7.32 0.96 -22.39
C PRO A 114 -8.00 0.02 -23.39
N ASP A 115 -7.57 0.08 -24.66
CA ASP A 115 -8.11 -0.79 -25.73
C ASP A 115 -7.91 -2.28 -25.43
N GLN A 116 -6.82 -2.61 -24.73
CA GLN A 116 -6.49 -3.96 -24.29
C GLN A 116 -6.34 -3.98 -22.76
N PRO A 117 -7.41 -4.33 -22.01
CA PRO A 117 -7.32 -4.46 -20.57
C PRO A 117 -6.46 -5.68 -20.20
N VAL A 118 -5.68 -5.53 -19.14
CA VAL A 118 -4.96 -6.64 -18.50
C VAL A 118 -5.69 -7.07 -17.23
N SER A 119 -5.39 -8.27 -16.72
CA SER A 119 -5.93 -8.72 -15.45
C SER A 119 -5.54 -7.76 -14.32
N LEU A 120 -6.40 -7.66 -13.29
CA LEU A 120 -6.14 -6.77 -12.15
C LEU A 120 -4.79 -7.04 -11.47
N PRO A 121 -4.36 -8.30 -11.24
CA PRO A 121 -3.03 -8.58 -10.70
C PRO A 121 -1.89 -8.00 -11.56
N VAL A 122 -1.97 -8.14 -12.89
CA VAL A 122 -0.97 -7.59 -13.83
C VAL A 122 -0.97 -6.07 -13.82
N ALA A 123 -2.12 -5.42 -13.72
CA ALA A 123 -2.21 -3.97 -13.58
C ALA A 123 -1.62 -3.48 -12.24
N MET A 124 -1.83 -4.24 -11.15
CA MET A 124 -1.36 -3.89 -9.81
C MET A 124 0.14 -4.14 -9.61
N ALA A 125 0.80 -4.90 -10.49
CA ALA A 125 2.23 -5.16 -10.44
C ALA A 125 3.10 -3.90 -10.64
N ASP A 126 2.59 -2.87 -11.33
CA ASP A 126 3.28 -1.58 -11.46
C ASP A 126 3.17 -0.71 -10.19
N ILE A 127 2.36 -1.13 -9.21
CA ILE A 127 2.17 -0.43 -7.93
C ILE A 127 1.80 1.03 -8.18
N PHE A 128 0.88 1.24 -9.12
CA PHE A 128 0.35 2.55 -9.50
C PHE A 128 1.40 3.56 -10.02
N GLY A 129 2.57 3.09 -10.45
CA GLY A 129 3.69 3.93 -10.86
C GLY A 129 4.47 4.53 -9.69
N ALA A 130 4.29 4.05 -8.45
CA ALA A 130 5.00 4.58 -7.29
C ALA A 130 6.53 4.46 -7.48
N PRO A 131 7.32 5.53 -7.19
CA PRO A 131 8.79 5.51 -7.31
C PRO A 131 9.49 4.90 -6.07
N VAL A 132 8.75 4.69 -4.98
CA VAL A 132 9.22 4.10 -3.73
C VAL A 132 8.14 3.18 -3.18
N VAL A 133 8.54 2.02 -2.66
CA VAL A 133 7.68 1.11 -1.90
C VAL A 133 8.32 0.84 -0.55
N VAL A 134 7.52 0.87 0.51
CA VAL A 134 7.95 0.46 1.85
C VAL A 134 7.24 -0.83 2.20
N VAL A 135 7.99 -1.94 2.27
CA VAL A 135 7.49 -3.23 2.73
C VAL A 135 7.64 -3.29 4.24
N LEU A 136 6.53 -3.56 4.93
CA LEU A 136 6.53 -3.77 6.37
C LEU A 136 6.56 -5.27 6.66
N ALA A 137 7.51 -5.68 7.49
CA ALA A 137 7.67 -7.05 7.94
C ALA A 137 7.61 -7.13 9.46
N ILE A 138 7.17 -8.29 9.95
CA ILE A 138 7.12 -8.61 11.38
C ILE A 138 7.80 -9.96 11.62
N PRO A 139 8.44 -10.18 12.78
CA PRO A 139 8.96 -11.49 13.17
C PRO A 139 7.87 -12.56 13.15
N ARG A 140 8.22 -13.79 12.75
CA ARG A 140 7.26 -14.91 12.70
C ARG A 140 6.78 -15.35 14.08
N ASP A 141 7.56 -15.09 15.12
CA ASP A 141 7.34 -15.54 16.50
C ASP A 141 6.50 -14.58 17.37
N ILE A 142 6.28 -13.33 16.93
CA ILE A 142 5.47 -12.34 17.67
C ILE A 142 3.96 -12.64 17.65
N GLY A 143 3.53 -13.53 16.76
CA GLY A 143 2.12 -13.81 16.48
C GLY A 143 1.48 -12.76 15.57
N LEU A 144 0.80 -13.23 14.52
CA LEU A 144 0.24 -12.37 13.47
C LEU A 144 -0.70 -11.27 14.01
N PRO A 145 -1.63 -11.49 14.96
CA PRO A 145 -2.55 -10.44 15.40
C PRO A 145 -1.84 -9.23 16.01
N TYR A 146 -0.86 -9.46 16.90
CA TYR A 146 -0.14 -8.38 17.56
C TYR A 146 0.85 -7.69 16.61
N GLY A 147 1.62 -8.47 15.86
CA GLY A 147 2.55 -7.91 14.88
C GLY A 147 1.84 -7.08 13.82
N CYS A 148 0.72 -7.56 13.26
CA CYS A 148 -0.04 -6.80 12.27
C CYS A 148 -0.71 -5.55 12.86
N PHE A 149 -1.12 -5.58 14.13
CA PHE A 149 -1.67 -4.41 14.80
C PHE A 149 -0.60 -3.31 14.96
N ASP A 150 0.58 -3.68 15.46
CA ASP A 150 1.71 -2.76 15.62
C ASP A 150 2.19 -2.22 14.26
N ALA A 151 2.33 -3.10 13.26
CA ALA A 151 2.69 -2.70 11.90
C ALA A 151 1.63 -1.79 11.26
N GLY A 152 0.34 -2.00 11.57
CA GLY A 152 -0.75 -1.14 11.12
C GLY A 152 -0.67 0.27 11.71
N MET A 153 -0.33 0.40 13.00
CA MET A 153 -0.09 1.70 13.63
C MET A 153 1.10 2.42 13.00
N TYR A 154 2.21 1.70 12.77
CA TYR A 154 3.37 2.25 12.09
C TYR A 154 3.07 2.66 10.65
N ALA A 155 2.35 1.84 9.88
CA ALA A 155 1.92 2.14 8.51
C ALA A 155 1.08 3.42 8.44
N GLN A 156 0.16 3.61 9.40
CA GLN A 156 -0.66 4.81 9.47
C GLN A 156 0.17 6.05 9.84
N SER A 157 1.07 5.96 10.83
CA SER A 157 2.00 7.06 11.16
C SER A 157 2.84 7.45 9.95
N LEU A 158 3.41 6.48 9.24
CA LEU A 158 4.19 6.70 8.02
C LEU A 158 3.35 7.45 6.96
N ALA A 159 2.11 7.02 6.75
CA ALA A 159 1.23 7.63 5.76
C ALA A 159 0.84 9.08 6.11
N LEU A 160 0.67 9.39 7.40
CA LEU A 160 0.36 10.73 7.88
C LEU A 160 1.57 11.66 7.80
N VAL A 161 2.74 11.19 8.21
CA VAL A 161 4.00 11.94 8.12
C VAL A 161 4.33 12.22 6.65
N ALA A 162 4.26 11.21 5.78
CA ALA A 162 4.47 11.40 4.34
C ALA A 162 3.52 12.45 3.75
N HIS A 163 2.24 12.42 4.14
CA HIS A 163 1.26 13.42 3.70
C HIS A 163 1.60 14.83 4.20
N ALA A 164 2.05 14.98 5.45
CA ALA A 164 2.50 16.27 5.99
C ALA A 164 3.73 16.83 5.25
N ARG A 165 4.52 15.97 4.59
CA ARG A 165 5.62 16.35 3.69
C ARG A 165 5.21 16.49 2.22
N GLY A 166 3.91 16.46 1.92
CA GLY A 166 3.37 16.64 0.57
C GLY A 166 3.38 15.39 -0.31
N LEU A 167 3.61 14.19 0.26
CA LEU A 167 3.65 12.93 -0.48
C LEU A 167 2.31 12.20 -0.45
N GLY A 168 1.98 11.56 -1.57
CA GLY A 168 0.89 10.59 -1.67
C GLY A 168 1.30 9.21 -1.13
N THR A 169 0.35 8.46 -0.55
CA THR A 169 0.60 7.08 -0.10
C THR A 169 -0.59 6.17 -0.39
N CYS A 170 -0.35 4.87 -0.52
CA CYS A 170 -1.39 3.84 -0.61
C CYS A 170 -0.93 2.59 0.12
N ILE A 171 -1.60 2.26 1.23
CA ILE A 171 -1.34 1.03 1.99
C ILE A 171 -1.99 -0.13 1.23
N THR A 172 -1.22 -1.14 0.85
CA THR A 172 -1.69 -2.31 0.11
C THR A 172 -1.22 -3.60 0.76
N GLY A 173 -2.04 -4.65 0.69
CA GLY A 173 -1.64 -6.02 1.02
C GLY A 173 -1.51 -6.92 -0.22
N SER A 174 -1.82 -6.40 -1.41
CA SER A 174 -1.81 -7.17 -2.66
C SER A 174 -0.41 -7.46 -3.19
N ASN A 175 0.59 -6.66 -2.79
CA ASN A 175 1.93 -6.71 -3.36
C ASN A 175 2.91 -7.53 -2.50
N VAL A 176 2.45 -8.10 -1.38
CA VAL A 176 3.24 -8.93 -0.45
C VAL A 176 2.74 -10.37 -0.38
N ARG A 177 2.21 -10.88 -1.51
CA ARG A 177 1.62 -12.23 -1.62
C ARG A 177 2.64 -13.34 -1.88
N TYR A 178 3.87 -12.97 -2.18
CA TYR A 178 4.96 -13.86 -2.60
C TYR A 178 6.20 -13.53 -1.77
N PRO A 179 6.40 -14.16 -0.59
CA PRO A 179 7.51 -13.81 0.31
C PRO A 179 8.89 -14.22 -0.21
N ASN A 180 8.95 -15.04 -1.26
CA ASN A 180 10.19 -15.55 -1.86
C ASN A 180 10.66 -14.74 -3.08
N LEU A 181 9.98 -13.63 -3.38
CA LEU A 181 10.27 -12.71 -4.47
C LEU A 181 11.09 -11.53 -3.94
#